data_AF-A0A7K5LHL7-F1
#
_entry.id   AF-A0A7K5LHL7-F1
#
_cell.length_a   1.000
_cell.length_b   1.000
_cell.length_c   1.000
_cell.angle_alpha   90.00
_cell.angle_beta   90.00
_cell.angle_gamma   90.00
#
_symmetry.space_group_name_H-M   'P 1'
#
loop_
_entity.id
_entity.type
_entity.pdbx_description
1 polymer ?
#
loop_
_entity_poly.entity_id
_entity_poly.type
_entity_poly.pdbx_seq_one_letter_code
_entity_poly.pdbx_strand_id
1 'polypeptide(L)'
;RIHSSPGQSLQYGWLAYMLGDRATKRFTEHSKVFTVEGNLSSGKGKLAQQIAEKLGMKYFPEADIHYQDRISGDGQLLPEKFNGFCSLEKFYTEPRSGDGHSYRLQSWIFGSRVLQYADALEHLLSTGQGVVLERSPYSDFVFLDAMLKQGYVHKRCLDHYKEIKEISISEFLPPHLVIYIDTPVPEVQKRIQEKGQPYEKKVSPSYLQSIEDAYKRTFLPEISESSEVLQYTPTAAEDVEKVIEDIEYLKFDKGPWLEQDDVSLHHLRLFVQDKAAVLDTVSIPSFLPEITIGGTAYDKIYYEFRSVSAAGAAGGHGWGVLHCWGHGWVLLP
;
A
#
# COMPACT_ATOMS: atom_id res chain seq x y z
N ARG A 1 -31.70 28.28 11.29
CA ARG A 1 -31.50 27.13 10.38
C ARG A 1 -30.59 27.60 9.26
N ILE A 2 -29.30 27.30 9.36
CA ILE A 2 -28.32 27.66 8.33
C ILE A 2 -28.43 26.58 7.25
N HIS A 3 -28.70 27.01 6.02
CA HIS A 3 -28.76 26.16 4.85
C HIS A 3 -27.36 25.59 4.56
N SER A 4 -27.20 24.27 4.67
CA SER A 4 -26.07 23.53 4.14
C SER A 4 -26.31 23.26 2.64
N SER A 5 -25.51 23.91 1.80
CA SER A 5 -25.39 23.63 0.37
C SER A 5 -24.63 22.30 0.13
N PRO A 6 -24.79 21.67 -1.05
CA PRO A 6 -24.33 20.31 -1.29
C PRO A 6 -22.83 20.23 -1.57
N GLY A 7 -22.13 19.35 -0.83
CA GLY A 7 -21.11 18.46 -1.39
C GLY A 7 -19.80 19.03 -1.94
N GLN A 8 -19.26 20.12 -1.40
CA GLN A 8 -17.81 20.38 -1.50
C GLN A 8 -17.20 20.14 -0.13
N SER A 9 -16.55 18.99 0.07
CA SER A 9 -15.73 18.76 1.26
C SER A 9 -14.55 19.73 1.19
N LEU A 10 -14.62 20.84 1.93
CA LEU A 10 -13.49 21.74 2.08
C LEU A 10 -12.30 20.92 2.62
N GLN A 11 -11.16 21.04 1.95
CA GLN A 11 -9.91 20.42 2.37
C GLN A 11 -9.54 20.88 3.79
N TYR A 12 -9.09 19.95 4.62
CA TYR A 12 -8.63 20.27 5.97
C TYR A 12 -7.35 21.11 5.87
N GLY A 13 -7.22 22.06 6.79
CA GLY A 13 -6.14 23.04 6.77
C GLY A 13 -5.95 23.70 8.13
N TRP A 14 -5.01 24.63 8.22
CA TRP A 14 -4.72 25.39 9.43
C TRP A 14 -5.94 26.11 10.01
N LEU A 15 -6.84 26.61 9.16
CA LEU A 15 -8.08 27.24 9.62
C LEU A 15 -8.96 26.25 10.40
N ALA A 16 -9.12 25.03 9.91
CA ALA A 16 -9.89 23.99 10.61
C ALA A 16 -9.23 23.61 11.94
N TYR A 17 -7.90 23.49 11.95
CA TYR A 17 -7.12 23.22 13.17
C TYR A 17 -7.26 24.33 14.22
N MET A 18 -7.12 25.60 13.81
CA MET A 18 -7.30 26.77 14.69
C MET A 18 -8.73 26.90 15.21
N LEU A 19 -9.73 26.50 14.42
CA LEU A 19 -11.14 26.43 14.83
C LEU A 19 -11.42 25.24 15.77
N GLY A 20 -10.42 24.40 16.06
CA GLY A 20 -10.49 23.37 17.10
C GLY A 20 -10.72 21.95 16.59
N ASP A 21 -10.66 21.70 15.28
CA ASP A 21 -10.66 20.36 14.65
C ASP A 21 -9.29 19.70 14.87
N ARG A 22 -9.21 18.96 15.98
CA ARG A 22 -8.04 18.19 16.42
C ARG A 22 -8.32 16.70 16.30
N ALA A 23 -7.36 15.94 15.77
CA ALA A 23 -7.49 14.50 15.58
C ALA A 23 -7.64 13.73 16.90
N THR A 24 -6.87 14.11 17.93
CA THR A 24 -6.90 13.46 19.26
C THR A 24 -8.27 13.47 19.90
N LYS A 25 -9.08 14.51 19.69
CA LYS A 25 -10.46 14.60 20.21
C LYS A 25 -11.39 13.54 19.64
N ARG A 26 -11.07 13.01 18.46
CA ARG A 26 -11.84 11.96 17.76
C ARG A 26 -11.30 10.56 18.06
N PHE A 27 -10.11 10.47 18.64
CA PHE A 27 -9.49 9.19 18.93
C PHE A 27 -10.18 8.51 20.11
N THR A 28 -10.39 7.22 19.93
CA THR A 28 -10.97 6.27 20.86
C THR A 28 -9.97 5.12 21.05
N GLU A 29 -10.24 4.22 21.97
CA GLU A 29 -9.39 3.03 22.19
C GLU A 29 -9.26 2.16 20.91
N HIS A 30 -10.29 2.16 20.07
CA HIS A 30 -10.34 1.42 18.80
C HIS A 30 -9.78 2.19 17.59
N SER A 31 -9.28 3.41 17.79
CA SER A 31 -8.65 4.23 16.73
C SER A 31 -7.23 3.75 16.43
N LYS A 32 -7.13 2.53 15.88
CA LYS A 32 -5.88 1.83 15.64
C LYS A 32 -5.74 1.43 14.16
N VAL A 33 -4.49 1.24 13.73
CA VAL A 33 -4.14 0.77 12.39
C VAL A 33 -3.66 -0.67 12.52
N PHE A 34 -4.41 -1.61 11.97
CA PHE A 34 -4.06 -3.03 11.96
C PHE A 34 -3.71 -3.46 10.54
N THR A 35 -2.68 -4.28 10.40
CA THR A 35 -2.24 -4.81 9.11
C THR A 35 -2.19 -6.33 9.18
N VAL A 36 -2.91 -7.00 8.28
CA VAL A 36 -2.86 -8.47 8.14
C VAL A 36 -1.84 -8.83 7.06
N GLU A 37 -0.82 -9.56 7.48
CA GLU A 37 0.34 -9.96 6.69
C GLU A 37 0.37 -11.47 6.50
N GLY A 38 1.00 -11.90 5.41
CA GLY A 38 1.13 -13.32 5.09
C GLY A 38 1.47 -13.56 3.62
N ASN A 39 1.72 -14.83 3.32
CA ASN A 39 2.04 -15.28 1.96
C ASN A 39 0.83 -15.09 1.01
N LEU A 40 1.04 -15.22 -0.32
CA LEU A 40 0.05 -14.82 -1.35
C LEU A 40 -1.35 -15.38 -1.09
N SER A 41 -1.45 -16.68 -0.81
CA SER A 41 -2.74 -17.40 -0.63
C SER A 41 -2.98 -17.86 0.81
N SER A 42 -2.59 -17.04 1.79
CA SER A 42 -2.77 -17.33 3.21
C SER A 42 -4.20 -17.13 3.74
N GLY A 43 -5.10 -16.49 2.96
CA GLY A 43 -6.48 -16.20 3.41
C GLY A 43 -6.65 -14.88 4.16
N LYS A 44 -5.63 -14.01 4.09
CA LYS A 44 -5.53 -12.71 4.74
C LYS A 44 -6.77 -11.83 4.59
N GLY A 45 -7.35 -11.71 3.39
CA GLY A 45 -8.48 -10.80 3.17
C GLY A 45 -9.77 -11.20 3.85
N LYS A 46 -10.03 -12.50 3.94
CA LYS A 46 -11.19 -12.98 4.69
C LYS A 46 -11.03 -12.65 6.18
N LEU A 47 -9.85 -12.91 6.75
CA LEU A 47 -9.57 -12.59 8.16
C LEU A 47 -9.66 -11.08 8.41
N ALA A 48 -9.01 -10.27 7.58
CA ALA A 48 -8.98 -8.82 7.70
C ALA A 48 -10.39 -8.20 7.63
N GLN A 49 -11.24 -8.69 6.71
CA GLN A 49 -12.62 -8.27 6.61
C GLN A 49 -13.43 -8.64 7.87
N GLN A 50 -13.28 -9.88 8.37
CA GLN A 50 -13.99 -10.33 9.56
C GLN A 50 -13.58 -9.56 10.83
N ILE A 51 -12.29 -9.26 10.98
CA ILE A 51 -11.78 -8.42 12.08
C ILE A 51 -12.37 -7.01 11.98
N ALA A 52 -12.37 -6.42 10.79
CA ALA A 52 -12.93 -5.09 10.57
C ALA A 52 -14.42 -5.01 10.91
N GLU A 53 -15.21 -5.99 10.47
CA GLU A 53 -16.65 -6.08 10.75
C GLU A 53 -16.94 -6.21 12.25
N LYS A 54 -16.16 -7.03 12.97
CA LYS A 54 -16.35 -7.29 14.40
C LYS A 54 -15.92 -6.11 15.28
N LEU A 55 -14.80 -5.47 14.95
CA LEU A 55 -14.28 -4.31 15.69
C LEU A 55 -14.87 -2.97 15.25
N GLY A 56 -15.75 -2.97 14.24
CA GLY A 56 -16.33 -1.75 13.67
C GLY A 56 -15.29 -0.85 12.99
N MET A 57 -14.21 -1.44 12.49
CA MET A 57 -13.11 -0.74 11.79
C MET A 57 -13.37 -0.73 10.28
N LYS A 58 -12.74 0.20 9.56
CA LYS A 58 -12.82 0.25 8.10
C LYS A 58 -11.84 -0.74 7.49
N TYR A 59 -12.36 -1.64 6.65
CA TYR A 59 -11.55 -2.57 5.87
C TYR A 59 -11.03 -1.92 4.57
N PHE A 60 -9.74 -2.07 4.31
CA PHE A 60 -9.09 -1.73 3.05
C PHE A 60 -8.56 -3.01 2.38
N PRO A 61 -9.07 -3.39 1.19
CA PRO A 61 -8.63 -4.58 0.48
C PRO A 61 -7.22 -4.41 -0.10
N GLU A 62 -6.52 -5.49 -0.43
CA GLU A 62 -5.15 -5.45 -0.98
C GLU A 62 -5.04 -4.52 -2.19
N ALA A 63 -4.07 -3.59 -2.14
CA ALA A 63 -3.80 -2.67 -3.24
C ALA A 63 -3.35 -3.44 -4.49
N ASP A 64 -4.13 -3.31 -5.56
CA ASP A 64 -3.81 -3.85 -6.89
C ASP A 64 -3.26 -2.77 -7.83
N ILE A 65 -2.90 -3.19 -9.05
CA ILE A 65 -2.37 -2.29 -10.09
C ILE A 65 -3.35 -1.13 -10.38
N HIS A 66 -4.64 -1.33 -10.16
CA HIS A 66 -5.73 -0.41 -10.48
C HIS A 66 -6.22 0.39 -9.27
N TYR A 67 -5.53 0.32 -8.12
CA TYR A 67 -5.92 1.04 -6.91
C TYR A 67 -6.04 2.55 -7.18
N GLN A 68 -5.07 3.11 -7.90
CA GLN A 68 -5.06 4.52 -8.29
C GLN A 68 -6.24 4.90 -9.18
N ASP A 69 -6.62 4.05 -10.13
CA ASP A 69 -7.77 4.26 -11.03
C ASP A 69 -9.08 4.37 -10.25
N ARG A 70 -9.23 3.53 -9.21
CA ARG A 70 -10.43 3.49 -8.37
C ARG A 70 -10.59 4.73 -7.49
N ILE A 71 -9.49 5.36 -7.10
CA ILE A 71 -9.51 6.54 -6.23
C ILE A 71 -9.58 7.83 -7.03
N SER A 72 -8.90 7.87 -8.18
CA SER A 72 -8.66 9.13 -8.91
C SER A 72 -9.69 9.44 -9.98
N GLY A 73 -10.60 8.52 -10.33
CA GLY A 73 -11.54 8.68 -11.45
C GLY A 73 -12.93 8.10 -11.21
N ASP A 74 -13.71 7.98 -12.29
CA ASP A 74 -15.11 7.48 -12.32
C ASP A 74 -15.26 5.98 -11.98
N GLY A 75 -14.22 5.33 -11.45
CA GLY A 75 -14.17 3.90 -11.18
C GLY A 75 -13.95 3.01 -12.41
N GLN A 76 -13.72 3.59 -13.59
CA GLN A 76 -13.35 2.83 -14.79
C GLN A 76 -11.87 2.45 -14.76
N LEU A 77 -11.59 1.18 -15.08
CA LEU A 77 -10.22 0.67 -15.17
C LEU A 77 -9.53 1.24 -16.41
N LEU A 78 -8.36 1.83 -16.22
CA LEU A 78 -7.58 2.37 -17.32
C LEU A 78 -6.81 1.24 -18.04
N PRO A 79 -6.55 1.39 -19.34
CA PRO A 79 -5.64 0.52 -20.07
C PRO A 79 -4.25 0.45 -19.42
N GLU A 80 -3.60 -0.73 -19.49
CA GLU A 80 -2.28 -1.00 -18.88
C GLU A 80 -1.19 0.04 -19.20
N LYS A 81 -1.27 0.68 -20.39
CA LYS A 81 -0.35 1.73 -20.82
C LYS A 81 -0.35 2.96 -19.91
N PHE A 82 -1.44 3.21 -19.19
CA PHE A 82 -1.55 4.31 -18.23
C PHE A 82 -1.19 3.89 -16.80
N ASN A 83 -1.11 2.58 -16.55
CA ASN A 83 -0.82 1.99 -15.23
C ASN A 83 0.63 1.50 -15.16
N GLY A 84 1.54 2.27 -15.72
CA GLY A 84 2.98 1.99 -15.70
C GLY A 84 3.43 0.81 -16.58
N PHE A 85 2.62 0.35 -17.54
CA PHE A 85 2.91 -0.87 -18.35
C PHE A 85 3.19 -2.10 -17.47
N CYS A 86 2.48 -2.20 -16.35
CA CYS A 86 2.63 -3.23 -15.36
C CYS A 86 1.59 -4.32 -15.57
N SER A 87 2.03 -5.58 -15.68
CA SER A 87 1.15 -6.74 -15.78
C SER A 87 1.66 -7.86 -14.89
N LEU A 88 0.81 -8.29 -13.94
CA LEU A 88 1.07 -9.45 -13.09
C LEU A 88 1.20 -10.73 -13.92
N GLU A 89 0.41 -10.87 -14.99
CA GLU A 89 0.49 -12.03 -15.88
C GLU A 89 1.87 -12.12 -16.55
N LYS A 90 2.38 -10.99 -17.07
CA LYS A 90 3.73 -10.96 -17.66
C LYS A 90 4.81 -11.31 -16.63
N PHE A 91 4.68 -10.81 -15.40
CA PHE A 91 5.60 -11.12 -14.31
C PHE A 91 5.65 -12.62 -13.97
N TYR A 92 4.50 -13.30 -13.86
CA TYR A 92 4.51 -14.73 -13.51
C TYR A 92 4.86 -15.65 -14.70
N THR A 93 4.69 -15.18 -15.93
CA THR A 93 5.03 -15.96 -17.13
C THR A 93 6.51 -15.84 -17.49
N GLU A 94 7.08 -14.64 -17.44
CA GLU A 94 8.43 -14.36 -17.89
C GLU A 94 9.21 -13.44 -16.93
N PRO A 95 9.39 -13.80 -15.64
CA PRO A 95 9.94 -12.91 -14.61
C PRO A 95 11.39 -12.44 -14.86
N ARG A 96 12.11 -13.11 -15.78
CA ARG A 96 13.51 -12.82 -16.16
C ARG A 96 13.65 -12.02 -17.45
N SER A 97 12.56 -11.50 -18.01
CA SER A 97 12.65 -10.70 -19.24
C SER A 97 13.53 -9.46 -19.04
N GLY A 98 14.35 -9.15 -20.05
CA GLY A 98 15.24 -7.98 -20.07
C GLY A 98 14.51 -6.63 -20.11
N ASP A 99 13.19 -6.64 -20.29
CA ASP A 99 12.34 -5.44 -20.32
C ASP A 99 12.23 -4.72 -18.96
N GLY A 100 12.71 -5.32 -17.86
CA GLY A 100 12.63 -4.71 -16.52
C GLY A 100 11.24 -4.67 -15.90
N HIS A 101 10.23 -5.28 -16.54
CA HIS A 101 8.83 -5.26 -16.09
C HIS A 101 8.63 -5.78 -14.65
N SER A 102 9.46 -6.70 -14.17
CA SER A 102 9.41 -7.23 -12.81
C SER A 102 9.61 -6.14 -11.76
N TYR A 103 10.64 -5.31 -11.93
CA TYR A 103 10.92 -4.22 -11.01
C TYR A 103 9.92 -3.08 -11.16
N ARG A 104 9.53 -2.74 -12.39
CA ARG A 104 8.51 -1.72 -12.65
C ARG A 104 7.17 -2.03 -12.00
N LEU A 105 6.74 -3.29 -12.07
CA LEU A 105 5.54 -3.77 -11.37
C LEU A 105 5.68 -3.62 -9.86
N GLN A 106 6.83 -4.02 -9.30
CA GLN A 106 7.07 -3.90 -7.86
C GLN A 106 7.03 -2.43 -7.40
N SER A 107 7.69 -1.52 -8.12
CA SER A 107 7.66 -0.08 -7.82
C SER A 107 6.24 0.49 -7.92
N TRP A 108 5.44 0.04 -8.90
CA TRP A 108 4.05 0.48 -9.07
C TRP A 108 3.15 -0.01 -7.92
N ILE A 109 3.30 -1.27 -7.51
CA ILE A 109 2.57 -1.83 -6.37
C ILE A 109 2.98 -1.13 -5.07
N PHE A 110 4.28 -0.85 -4.88
CA PHE A 110 4.78 -0.11 -3.73
C PHE A 110 4.13 1.27 -3.62
N GLY A 111 4.13 2.06 -4.70
CA GLY A 111 3.47 3.38 -4.73
C GLY A 111 1.97 3.29 -4.45
N SER A 112 1.30 2.25 -4.97
CA SER A 112 -0.13 2.02 -4.70
C SER A 112 -0.41 1.65 -3.24
N ARG A 113 0.49 0.89 -2.59
CA ARG A 113 0.41 0.57 -1.16
C ARG A 113 0.68 1.80 -0.29
N VAL A 114 1.63 2.65 -0.67
CA VAL A 114 1.91 3.91 0.03
C VAL A 114 0.69 4.84 -0.03
N LEU A 115 0.07 4.98 -1.20
CA LEU A 115 -1.18 5.72 -1.34
C LEU A 115 -2.30 5.14 -0.48
N GLN A 116 -2.48 3.81 -0.49
CA GLN A 116 -3.46 3.15 0.34
C GLN A 116 -3.24 3.40 1.83
N TYR A 117 -1.98 3.38 2.26
CA TYR A 117 -1.63 3.67 3.64
C TYR A 117 -1.95 5.13 4.00
N ALA A 118 -1.69 6.07 3.08
CA ALA A 118 -2.09 7.46 3.25
C ALA A 118 -3.63 7.62 3.33
N ASP A 119 -4.41 6.90 2.52
CA ASP A 119 -5.89 6.92 2.60
C ASP A 119 -6.40 6.35 3.93
N ALA A 120 -5.76 5.30 4.43
CA ALA A 120 -6.11 4.67 5.70
C ALA A 120 -5.80 5.61 6.88
N LEU A 121 -4.64 6.27 6.87
CA LEU A 121 -4.27 7.28 7.86
C LEU A 121 -5.17 8.52 7.77
N GLU A 122 -5.50 8.99 6.56
CA GLU A 122 -6.44 10.10 6.39
C GLU A 122 -7.82 9.75 6.98
N HIS A 123 -8.32 8.54 6.72
CA HIS A 123 -9.59 8.06 7.30
C HIS A 123 -9.52 8.01 8.82
N LEU A 124 -8.45 7.46 9.39
CA LEU A 124 -8.22 7.41 10.83
C LEU A 124 -8.18 8.81 11.46
N LEU A 125 -7.40 9.73 10.90
CA LEU A 125 -7.19 11.08 11.44
C LEU A 125 -8.42 11.98 11.26
N SER A 126 -9.22 11.74 10.23
CA SER A 126 -10.45 12.50 9.97
C SER A 126 -11.65 11.96 10.74
N THR A 127 -11.83 10.65 10.85
CA THR A 127 -13.04 10.07 11.47
C THR A 127 -12.82 9.57 12.90
N GLY A 128 -11.58 9.24 13.27
CA GLY A 128 -11.27 8.50 14.48
C GLY A 128 -11.59 7.00 14.37
N GLN A 129 -12.12 6.50 13.25
CA GLN A 129 -12.40 5.08 13.09
C GLN A 129 -11.11 4.31 12.78
N GLY A 130 -10.87 3.22 13.50
CA GLY A 130 -9.76 2.31 13.22
C GLY A 130 -9.83 1.72 11.81
N VAL A 131 -8.68 1.30 11.29
CA VAL A 131 -8.52 0.76 9.94
C VAL A 131 -7.82 -0.59 9.96
N VAL A 132 -8.28 -1.52 9.11
CA VAL A 132 -7.65 -2.82 8.88
C VAL A 132 -7.23 -2.91 7.43
N LEU A 133 -5.94 -3.17 7.20
CA LEU A 133 -5.31 -3.21 5.89
C LEU A 133 -4.83 -4.62 5.56
N GLU A 134 -4.97 -5.02 4.30
CA GLU A 134 -4.28 -6.18 3.75
C GLU A 134 -2.89 -5.80 3.22
N ARG A 135 -1.85 -6.24 3.92
CA ARG A 135 -0.44 -5.87 3.66
C ARG A 135 -0.17 -4.37 3.76
N SER A 136 1.04 -4.05 4.18
CA SER A 136 1.49 -2.68 4.38
C SER A 136 2.67 -2.35 3.47
N PRO A 137 3.00 -1.05 3.29
CA PRO A 137 4.25 -0.65 2.63
C PRO A 137 5.47 -1.24 3.34
N TYR A 138 5.38 -1.42 4.66
CA TYR A 138 6.44 -2.00 5.50
C TYR A 138 6.79 -3.44 5.12
N SER A 139 5.83 -4.23 4.63
CA SER A 139 6.09 -5.62 4.24
C SER A 139 6.52 -5.78 2.79
N ASP A 140 6.43 -4.74 1.95
CA ASP A 140 6.65 -4.88 0.51
C ASP A 140 8.07 -5.34 0.13
N PHE A 141 9.07 -4.99 0.94
CA PHE A 141 10.47 -5.37 0.67
C PHE A 141 10.71 -6.88 0.68
N VAL A 142 9.84 -7.68 1.32
CA VAL A 142 9.97 -9.14 1.34
C VAL A 142 9.82 -9.74 -0.07
N PHE A 143 8.98 -9.13 -0.91
CA PHE A 143 8.81 -9.54 -2.30
C PHE A 143 10.06 -9.21 -3.11
N LEU A 144 10.61 -8.01 -2.90
CA LEU A 144 11.82 -7.60 -3.61
C LEU A 144 13.05 -8.44 -3.23
N ASP A 145 13.24 -8.76 -1.94
CA ASP A 145 14.32 -9.66 -1.50
C ASP A 145 14.15 -11.07 -2.10
N ALA A 146 12.91 -11.57 -2.16
CA ALA A 146 12.63 -12.84 -2.82
C ALA A 146 12.91 -12.79 -4.33
N MET A 147 12.53 -11.70 -5.02
CA MET A 147 12.81 -11.50 -6.45
C MET A 147 14.32 -11.44 -6.71
N LEU A 148 15.09 -10.78 -5.84
CA LEU A 148 16.54 -10.70 -5.94
C LEU A 148 17.20 -12.08 -5.79
N LYS A 149 16.77 -12.88 -4.80
CA LYS A 149 17.27 -14.25 -4.59
C LYS A 149 17.02 -15.17 -5.78
N GLN A 150 15.88 -15.01 -6.46
CA GLN A 150 15.55 -15.79 -7.66
C GLN A 150 16.22 -15.25 -8.95
N GLY A 151 16.89 -14.10 -8.86
CA GLY A 151 17.56 -13.42 -9.97
C GLY A 151 16.58 -12.77 -10.96
N TYR A 152 15.43 -12.30 -10.49
CA TYR A 152 14.44 -11.58 -11.32
C TYR A 152 14.75 -10.08 -11.44
N VAL A 153 15.48 -9.53 -10.47
CA VAL A 153 15.85 -8.11 -10.42
C VAL A 153 17.34 -7.96 -10.19
N HIS A 154 17.90 -6.86 -10.67
CA HIS A 154 19.32 -6.53 -10.47
C HIS A 154 19.55 -5.87 -9.11
N LYS A 155 20.79 -5.95 -8.59
CA LYS A 155 21.16 -5.30 -7.33
C LYS A 155 20.91 -3.77 -7.33
N ARG A 156 21.12 -3.10 -8.47
CA ARG A 156 20.81 -1.66 -8.65
C ARG A 156 19.35 -1.31 -8.35
N CYS A 157 18.41 -2.22 -8.65
CA CYS A 157 17.00 -2.05 -8.36
C CYS A 157 16.73 -2.13 -6.85
N LEU A 158 17.47 -2.98 -6.14
CA LEU A 158 17.40 -3.05 -4.67
C LEU A 158 17.88 -1.75 -4.03
N ASP A 159 19.01 -1.21 -4.50
CA ASP A 159 19.59 0.01 -3.94
C ASP A 159 18.63 1.20 -4.12
N HIS A 160 18.04 1.35 -5.32
CA HIS A 160 17.00 2.36 -5.56
C HIS A 160 15.73 2.15 -4.72
N TYR A 161 15.27 0.91 -4.58
CA TYR A 161 14.11 0.63 -3.74
C TYR A 161 14.37 0.96 -2.26
N LYS A 162 15.57 0.70 -1.75
CA LYS A 162 15.92 1.05 -0.36
C LYS A 162 15.87 2.55 -0.13
N GLU A 163 16.38 3.33 -1.07
CA GLU A 163 16.32 4.79 -1.03
C GLU A 163 14.86 5.28 -1.01
N ILE A 164 14.02 4.76 -1.92
CA ILE A 164 12.57 5.05 -1.92
C ILE A 164 11.91 4.64 -0.60
N LYS A 165 12.21 3.44 -0.09
CA LYS A 165 11.64 2.91 1.16
C LYS A 165 12.00 3.85 2.32
N GLU A 166 13.25 4.26 2.45
CA GLU A 166 13.71 5.12 3.55
C GLU A 166 13.03 6.49 3.51
N ILE A 167 12.93 7.11 2.33
CA ILE A 167 12.27 8.42 2.18
C ILE A 167 10.77 8.30 2.46
N SER A 168 10.08 7.39 1.78
CA SER A 168 8.63 7.27 1.89
C SER A 168 8.16 6.80 3.27
N ILE A 169 8.80 5.78 3.87
CA ILE A 169 8.35 5.22 5.14
C ILE A 169 8.61 6.17 6.32
N SER A 170 9.68 6.99 6.26
CA SER A 170 10.01 7.90 7.36
C SER A 170 8.95 8.99 7.61
N GLU A 171 8.13 9.32 6.61
CA GLU A 171 7.03 10.27 6.73
C GLU A 171 5.76 9.67 7.38
N PHE A 172 5.69 8.34 7.50
CA PHE A 172 4.53 7.63 8.05
C PHE A 172 4.80 7.03 9.42
N LEU A 173 3.74 6.96 10.23
CA LEU A 173 3.77 6.16 11.45
C LEU A 173 3.60 4.68 11.10
N PRO A 174 4.21 3.73 11.85
CA PRO A 174 4.01 2.30 11.65
C PRO A 174 2.59 1.86 12.02
N PRO A 175 2.12 0.68 11.63
CA PRO A 175 0.87 0.14 12.17
C PRO A 175 0.95 -0.08 13.69
N HIS A 176 -0.20 -0.16 14.36
CA HIS A 176 -0.24 -0.49 15.80
C HIS A 176 -0.08 -1.99 16.04
N LEU A 177 -0.67 -2.79 15.14
CA LEU A 177 -0.69 -4.24 15.21
C LEU A 177 -0.42 -4.84 13.83
N VAL A 178 0.47 -5.83 13.81
CA VAL A 178 0.69 -6.70 12.66
C VAL A 178 0.22 -8.11 12.99
N ILE A 179 -0.72 -8.62 12.20
CA ILE A 179 -1.23 -9.97 12.32
C ILE A 179 -0.62 -10.80 11.20
N TYR A 180 0.32 -11.69 11.53
CA TYR A 180 1.00 -12.53 10.55
C TYR A 180 0.38 -13.94 10.52
N ILE A 181 -0.04 -14.39 9.33
CA ILE A 181 -0.54 -15.74 9.11
C ILE A 181 0.59 -16.62 8.57
N ASP A 182 1.11 -17.50 9.43
CA ASP A 182 2.18 -18.43 9.09
C ASP A 182 1.65 -19.64 8.31
N THR A 183 1.51 -19.48 6.99
CA THR A 183 1.07 -20.57 6.10
C THR A 183 2.27 -21.26 5.48
N PRO A 184 2.47 -22.58 5.70
CA PRO A 184 3.57 -23.31 5.09
C PRO A 184 3.52 -23.24 3.55
N VAL A 185 4.68 -23.05 2.90
CA VAL A 185 4.81 -23.09 1.42
C VAL A 185 4.02 -24.23 0.73
N PRO A 186 4.09 -25.51 1.15
CA PRO A 186 3.36 -26.57 0.46
C PRO A 186 1.84 -26.36 0.48
N GLU A 187 1.31 -25.78 1.57
CA GLU A 187 -0.11 -25.46 1.68
C GLU A 187 -0.47 -24.25 0.81
N VAL A 188 0.38 -23.21 0.79
CA VAL A 188 0.22 -22.05 -0.11
C VAL A 188 0.20 -22.50 -1.56
N GLN A 189 1.13 -23.38 -1.96
CA GLN A 189 1.20 -23.91 -3.31
C GLN A 189 -0.06 -24.70 -3.67
N LYS A 190 -0.55 -25.56 -2.77
CA LYS A 190 -1.81 -26.30 -2.97
C LYS A 190 -2.98 -25.33 -3.18
N ARG A 191 -3.12 -24.30 -2.34
CA ARG A 191 -4.17 -23.27 -2.45
C ARG A 191 -4.07 -22.48 -3.76
N ILE A 192 -2.86 -22.14 -4.21
CA ILE A 192 -2.63 -21.49 -5.52
C ILE A 192 -3.03 -22.42 -6.67
N GLN A 193 -2.72 -23.71 -6.59
CA GLN A 193 -3.11 -24.67 -7.64
C GLN A 193 -4.64 -24.86 -7.71
N GLU A 194 -5.34 -24.82 -6.57
CA GLU A 194 -6.79 -24.95 -6.49
C GLU A 194 -7.55 -23.68 -6.91
N LYS A 195 -7.16 -22.52 -6.37
CA LYS A 195 -7.92 -21.25 -6.48
C LYS A 195 -7.22 -20.15 -7.28
N GLY A 196 -5.92 -20.28 -7.52
CA GLY A 196 -5.12 -19.26 -8.18
C GLY A 196 -5.43 -19.15 -9.66
N GLN A 197 -5.13 -17.98 -10.22
CA GLN A 197 -5.27 -17.72 -11.64
C GLN A 197 -4.27 -18.55 -12.47
N PRO A 198 -4.53 -18.83 -13.76
CA PRO A 198 -3.65 -19.65 -14.60
C PRO A 198 -2.19 -19.19 -14.61
N TYR A 199 -1.95 -17.88 -14.49
CA TYR A 199 -0.61 -17.31 -14.40
C TYR A 199 0.03 -17.47 -13.01
N GLU A 200 -0.73 -17.36 -11.92
CA GLU A 200 -0.22 -17.54 -10.54
C GLU A 200 0.22 -18.98 -10.28
N LYS A 201 -0.38 -19.95 -10.97
CA LYS A 201 0.01 -21.38 -10.89
C LYS A 201 1.43 -21.65 -11.37
N LYS A 202 2.06 -20.72 -12.11
CA LYS A 202 3.44 -20.81 -12.60
C LYS A 202 4.48 -20.34 -11.57
N VAL A 203 4.06 -19.85 -10.41
CA VAL A 203 4.96 -19.41 -9.35
C VAL A 203 5.88 -20.54 -8.88
N SER A 204 7.17 -20.25 -8.77
CA SER A 204 8.15 -21.23 -8.28
C SER A 204 8.01 -21.45 -6.76
N PRO A 205 8.09 -22.70 -6.28
CA PRO A 205 8.10 -22.98 -4.84
C PRO A 205 9.27 -22.31 -4.11
N SER A 206 10.43 -22.17 -4.79
CA SER A 206 11.60 -21.48 -4.25
C SER A 206 11.35 -19.99 -4.00
N TYR A 207 10.52 -19.34 -4.83
CA TYR A 207 10.12 -17.95 -4.63
C TYR A 207 9.21 -17.82 -3.40
N LEU A 208 8.22 -18.70 -3.25
CA LEU A 208 7.34 -18.70 -2.07
C LEU A 208 8.11 -18.95 -0.76
N GLN A 209 9.09 -19.86 -0.78
CA GLN A 209 9.98 -20.07 0.36
C GLN A 209 10.83 -18.84 0.66
N SER A 210 11.36 -18.18 -0.39
CA SER A 210 12.16 -16.96 -0.22
C SER A 210 11.36 -15.82 0.42
N ILE A 211 10.05 -15.74 0.12
CA ILE A 211 9.12 -14.79 0.75
C ILE A 211 8.91 -15.15 2.22
N GLU A 212 8.60 -16.41 2.53
CA GLU A 212 8.38 -16.86 3.92
C GLU A 212 9.63 -16.61 4.78
N ASP A 213 10.81 -16.92 4.24
CA ASP A 213 12.08 -16.69 4.92
C ASP A 213 12.33 -15.19 5.16
N ALA A 214 12.00 -14.32 4.18
CA ALA A 214 12.15 -12.88 4.31
C ALA A 214 11.19 -12.29 5.35
N TYR A 215 9.95 -12.78 5.40
CA TYR A 215 9.00 -12.42 6.45
C TYR A 215 9.55 -12.77 7.84
N LYS A 216 9.96 -14.03 8.05
CA LYS A 216 10.42 -14.54 9.35
C LYS A 216 11.74 -13.93 9.81
N ARG A 217 12.70 -13.75 8.90
CA ARG A 217 14.07 -13.35 9.24
C ARG A 217 14.25 -11.84 9.34
N THR A 218 13.48 -11.06 8.58
CA THR A 218 13.72 -9.62 8.45
C THR A 218 12.51 -8.80 8.87
N PHE A 219 11.34 -9.04 8.28
CA PHE A 219 10.15 -8.21 8.55
C PHE A 219 9.64 -8.34 9.99
N LEU A 220 9.42 -9.56 10.49
CA LEU A 220 8.86 -9.76 11.83
C LEU A 220 9.77 -9.18 12.94
N PRO A 221 11.10 -9.38 12.91
CA PRO A 221 11.99 -8.72 13.85
C PRO A 221 11.96 -7.19 13.76
N GLU A 222 12.10 -6.61 12.56
CA GLU A 222 12.12 -5.15 12.34
C GLU A 222 10.83 -4.48 12.82
N ILE A 223 9.66 -5.07 12.51
CA ILE A 223 8.38 -4.48 12.87
C ILE A 223 8.02 -4.69 14.36
N SER A 224 8.54 -5.74 14.99
CA SER A 224 8.29 -6.02 16.42
C SER A 224 8.89 -4.98 17.37
N GLU A 225 9.87 -4.20 16.91
CA GLU A 225 10.46 -3.09 17.67
C GLU A 225 9.50 -1.90 17.79
N SER A 226 8.69 -1.66 16.74
CA SER A 226 7.82 -0.48 16.65
C SER A 226 6.33 -0.78 16.81
N SER A 227 5.90 -2.02 16.54
CA SER A 227 4.50 -2.44 16.50
C SER A 227 4.31 -3.73 17.30
N GLU A 228 3.08 -3.98 17.79
CA GLU A 228 2.75 -5.29 18.33
C GLU A 228 2.57 -6.31 17.20
N VAL A 229 2.97 -7.56 17.44
CA VAL A 229 2.94 -8.63 16.44
C VAL A 229 2.22 -9.84 17.00
N LEU A 230 1.16 -10.28 16.32
CA LEU A 230 0.48 -11.55 16.60
C LEU A 230 0.74 -12.52 15.46
N GLN A 231 1.10 -13.75 15.79
CA GLN A 231 1.40 -14.80 14.81
C GLN A 231 0.40 -15.93 14.95
N TYR A 232 -0.26 -16.29 13.86
CA TYR A 232 -1.26 -17.35 13.81
C TYR A 232 -0.92 -18.39 12.76
N THR A 233 -1.19 -19.66 13.08
CA THR A 233 -1.27 -20.70 12.06
C THR A 233 -2.57 -20.55 11.26
N PRO A 234 -2.69 -21.14 10.06
CA PRO A 234 -3.88 -20.96 9.22
C PRO A 234 -5.15 -21.49 9.89
N THR A 235 -5.03 -22.57 10.68
CA THR A 235 -6.15 -23.14 11.45
C THR A 235 -6.56 -22.26 12.62
N ALA A 236 -5.61 -21.64 13.32
CA ALA A 236 -5.91 -20.71 14.40
C ALA A 236 -6.51 -19.40 13.86
N ALA A 237 -6.09 -18.96 12.69
CA ALA A 237 -6.61 -17.77 12.02
C ALA A 237 -8.07 -17.92 11.55
N GLU A 238 -8.63 -19.13 11.47
CA GLU A 238 -10.06 -19.33 11.19
C GLU A 238 -10.95 -18.97 12.39
N ASP A 239 -10.40 -19.05 13.60
CA ASP A 239 -11.09 -18.68 14.84
C ASP A 239 -10.93 -17.18 15.13
N VAL A 240 -11.76 -16.38 14.48
CA VAL A 240 -11.72 -14.91 14.56
C VAL A 240 -12.03 -14.41 15.97
N GLU A 241 -12.85 -15.13 16.73
CA GLU A 241 -13.21 -14.72 18.10
C GLU A 241 -11.99 -14.74 19.01
N LYS A 242 -11.19 -15.80 18.91
CA LYS A 242 -9.91 -15.86 19.61
C LYS A 242 -8.94 -14.76 19.19
N VAL A 243 -8.85 -14.44 17.89
CA VAL A 243 -7.99 -13.36 17.41
C VAL A 243 -8.42 -12.01 17.99
N ILE A 244 -9.74 -11.76 18.08
CA ILE A 244 -10.27 -10.53 18.68
C ILE A 244 -9.97 -10.47 20.18
N GLU A 245 -10.16 -11.57 20.91
CA GLU A 245 -9.81 -11.64 22.33
C GLU A 245 -8.33 -11.31 22.53
N ASP A 246 -7.43 -11.93 21.76
CA ASP A 246 -5.99 -11.64 21.82
C ASP A 246 -5.69 -10.16 21.54
N ILE A 247 -6.39 -9.52 20.60
CA ILE A 247 -6.27 -8.09 20.30
C ILE A 247 -6.72 -7.22 21.47
N GLU A 248 -7.82 -7.58 22.14
CA GLU A 248 -8.35 -6.83 23.29
C GLU A 248 -7.45 -6.95 24.53
N TYR A 249 -6.74 -8.08 24.69
CA TYR A 249 -5.77 -8.27 25.77
C TYR A 249 -4.44 -7.55 25.53
N LEU A 250 -4.14 -7.16 24.28
CA LEU A 250 -2.89 -6.46 23.97
C LEU A 250 -2.89 -5.03 24.53
N LYS A 251 -1.74 -4.66 25.10
CA LYS A 251 -1.44 -3.29 25.49
C LYS A 251 -0.54 -2.66 24.44
N PHE A 252 -1.01 -1.57 23.84
CA PHE A 252 -0.27 -0.84 22.81
C PHE A 252 0.69 0.16 23.45
N ASP A 253 1.76 -0.36 24.05
CA ASP A 253 2.76 0.43 24.76
C ASP A 253 4.01 0.73 23.89
N LYS A 254 4.03 0.23 22.65
CA LYS A 254 5.16 0.37 21.71
C LYS A 254 4.87 1.39 20.61
N GLY A 255 5.97 1.88 20.03
CA GLY A 255 5.97 2.66 18.80
C GLY A 255 5.83 4.17 19.00
N PRO A 256 6.07 4.95 17.93
CA PRO A 256 6.08 6.41 17.98
C PRO A 256 4.68 7.02 18.17
N TRP A 257 3.61 6.22 18.15
CA TRP A 257 2.23 6.68 18.34
C TRP A 257 1.98 7.35 19.68
N LEU A 258 2.67 6.91 20.73
CA LEU A 258 2.53 7.47 22.08
C LEU A 258 3.18 8.85 22.23
N GLU A 259 4.14 9.16 21.37
CA GLU A 259 4.89 10.43 21.38
C GLU A 259 4.21 11.52 20.53
N GLN A 260 3.13 11.18 19.81
CA GLN A 260 2.46 12.11 18.89
C GLN A 260 1.61 13.13 19.65
N ASP A 261 1.71 14.40 19.25
CA ASP A 261 0.89 15.48 19.74
C ASP A 261 -0.12 15.96 18.69
N ASP A 262 -0.99 16.90 19.06
CA ASP A 262 -1.99 17.46 18.14
C ASP A 262 -1.36 18.13 16.92
N VAL A 263 -0.12 18.62 17.03
CA VAL A 263 0.59 19.34 15.98
C VAL A 263 1.22 18.35 14.99
N SER A 264 1.87 17.29 15.48
CA SER A 264 2.44 16.24 14.65
C SER A 264 1.35 15.51 13.85
N LEU A 265 0.23 15.19 14.50
CA LEU A 265 -0.93 14.59 13.83
C LEU A 265 -1.59 15.55 12.83
N HIS A 266 -1.53 16.86 13.08
CA HIS A 266 -1.99 17.87 12.12
C HIS A 266 -1.11 17.88 10.86
N HIS A 267 0.21 17.91 11.02
CA HIS A 267 1.15 17.84 9.90
C HIS A 267 0.99 16.54 9.09
N LEU A 268 0.91 15.40 9.78
CA LEU A 268 0.66 14.12 9.14
C LEU A 268 -0.66 14.15 8.35
N ARG A 269 -1.74 14.71 8.93
CA ARG A 269 -3.04 14.84 8.24
C ARG A 269 -2.96 15.71 7.00
N LEU A 270 -2.20 16.80 7.02
CA LEU A 270 -1.97 17.64 5.85
C LEU A 270 -1.21 16.89 4.75
N PHE A 271 -0.18 16.15 5.12
CA PHE A 271 0.63 15.37 4.20
C PHE A 271 -0.19 14.26 3.53
N VAL A 272 -0.91 13.43 4.30
CA VAL A 272 -1.69 12.30 3.75
C VAL A 272 -2.86 12.74 2.87
N GLN A 273 -3.38 13.95 3.08
CA GLN A 273 -4.43 14.53 2.25
C GLN A 273 -3.90 14.96 0.87
N ASP A 274 -2.63 15.37 0.78
CA ASP A 274 -1.97 15.70 -0.47
C ASP A 274 -1.39 14.43 -1.11
N LYS A 275 -2.23 13.74 -1.89
CA LYS A 275 -1.83 12.52 -2.60
C LYS A 275 -0.68 12.74 -3.57
N ALA A 276 -0.50 13.97 -4.07
CA ALA A 276 0.60 14.26 -4.95
C ALA A 276 1.93 14.30 -4.18
N ALA A 277 1.97 15.01 -3.06
CA ALA A 277 3.14 15.04 -2.18
C ALA A 277 3.51 13.63 -1.67
N VAL A 278 2.52 12.79 -1.34
CA VAL A 278 2.75 11.39 -0.96
C VAL A 278 3.42 10.61 -2.08
N LEU A 279 2.94 10.74 -3.32
CA LEU A 279 3.54 10.06 -4.47
C LEU A 279 4.91 10.60 -4.85
N ASP A 280 5.18 11.89 -4.61
CA ASP A 280 6.48 12.48 -4.90
C ASP A 280 7.60 11.80 -4.08
N THR A 281 7.29 11.28 -2.88
CA THR A 281 8.25 10.50 -2.07
C THR A 281 8.66 9.17 -2.69
N VAL A 282 7.83 8.60 -3.58
CA VAL A 282 8.12 7.35 -4.28
C VAL A 282 8.71 7.56 -5.67
N SER A 283 8.71 8.80 -6.18
CA SER A 283 9.22 9.16 -7.50
C SER A 283 10.53 9.93 -7.39
N ILE A 284 11.61 9.23 -7.06
CA ILE A 284 12.96 9.80 -6.99
C ILE A 284 13.55 9.88 -8.41
N PRO A 285 14.22 10.98 -8.79
CA PRO A 285 14.87 11.12 -10.09
C PRO A 285 16.16 10.29 -10.21
N SER A 286 16.01 8.97 -10.20
CA SER A 286 17.10 8.00 -10.38
C SER A 286 16.92 7.25 -11.70
N PHE A 287 17.92 7.33 -12.58
CA PHE A 287 17.83 6.77 -13.93
C PHE A 287 18.22 5.29 -13.96
N LEU A 288 17.20 4.45 -13.91
CA LEU A 288 17.31 3.00 -14.06
C LEU A 288 16.68 2.53 -15.37
N PRO A 289 17.35 1.67 -16.17
CA PRO A 289 16.81 1.18 -17.44
C PRO A 289 15.45 0.50 -17.34
N GLU A 290 15.18 -0.17 -16.22
CA GLU A 290 13.95 -0.93 -15.99
C GLU A 290 12.69 -0.06 -15.84
N ILE A 291 12.87 1.20 -15.46
CA ILE A 291 11.79 2.07 -14.99
C ILE A 291 11.78 3.44 -15.67
N THR A 292 12.92 3.91 -16.20
CA THR A 292 13.01 5.19 -16.92
C THR A 292 12.28 5.11 -18.25
N ILE A 293 11.38 6.07 -18.50
CA ILE A 293 10.66 6.20 -19.76
C ILE A 293 11.30 7.34 -20.57
N GLY A 294 11.56 7.10 -21.86
CA GLY A 294 12.07 8.14 -22.75
C GLY A 294 11.06 9.29 -22.90
N GLY A 295 11.53 10.54 -22.93
CA GLY A 295 10.67 11.73 -22.95
C GLY A 295 9.64 11.74 -24.09
N THR A 296 10.01 11.32 -25.30
CA THR A 296 9.08 11.21 -26.44
C THR A 296 7.97 10.19 -26.19
N ALA A 297 8.29 9.06 -25.56
CA ALA A 297 7.30 8.04 -25.24
C ALA A 297 6.35 8.54 -24.14
N TYR A 298 6.90 9.19 -23.10
CA TYR A 298 6.11 9.81 -22.04
C TYR A 298 5.14 10.86 -22.60
N ASP A 299 5.62 11.78 -23.44
CA ASP A 299 4.81 12.86 -24.00
C ASP A 299 3.61 12.32 -24.81
N LYS A 300 3.85 11.27 -25.61
CA LYS A 300 2.79 10.57 -26.34
C LYS A 300 1.75 9.96 -25.39
N ILE A 301 2.19 9.26 -24.35
CA ILE A 301 1.30 8.64 -23.35
C ILE A 301 0.51 9.72 -22.60
N TYR A 302 1.14 10.85 -22.27
CA TYR A 302 0.52 11.96 -21.55
C TYR A 302 -0.62 12.58 -22.35
N TYR A 303 -0.41 12.89 -23.63
CA TYR A 303 -1.49 13.42 -24.46
C TYR A 303 -2.60 12.41 -24.74
N GLU A 304 -2.26 11.12 -24.91
CA GLU A 304 -3.25 10.06 -25.02
C GLU A 304 -4.10 9.96 -23.74
N PHE A 305 -3.49 10.00 -22.55
CA PHE A 305 -4.20 9.99 -21.27
C PHE A 305 -5.13 11.19 -21.15
N ARG A 306 -4.62 12.39 -21.44
CA ARG A 306 -5.41 13.63 -21.38
C ARG A 306 -6.62 13.59 -22.32
N SER A 307 -6.50 12.95 -23.48
CA SER A 307 -7.61 12.78 -24.41
C SER A 307 -8.73 11.87 -23.86
N VAL A 308 -8.36 10.83 -23.11
CA VAL A 308 -9.30 9.91 -22.45
C VAL A 308 -9.98 10.60 -21.26
N SER A 309 -9.21 11.28 -20.40
CA SER A 309 -9.76 12.01 -19.25
C SER A 309 -10.66 13.18 -19.66
N ALA A 310 -10.33 13.88 -20.74
CA ALA A 310 -11.17 14.96 -21.27
C ALA A 310 -12.49 14.46 -21.87
N ALA A 311 -12.54 13.23 -22.39
CA ALA A 311 -13.75 12.61 -22.92
C ALA A 311 -14.71 12.11 -21.82
N GLY A 312 -14.22 11.88 -20.59
CA GLY A 312 -14.99 11.46 -19.43
C GLY A 312 -15.35 12.57 -18.44
N ALA A 313 -14.97 13.83 -18.68
CA ALA A 313 -15.01 14.88 -17.66
C ALA A 313 -16.43 15.36 -17.29
N ALA A 314 -17.01 14.74 -16.26
CA ALA A 314 -18.00 15.35 -15.37
C ALA A 314 -17.68 15.04 -13.90
N GLY A 315 -16.57 15.59 -13.39
CA GLY A 315 -16.38 15.75 -11.94
C GLY A 315 -14.98 15.46 -11.41
N GLY A 316 -14.38 16.44 -10.73
CA GLY A 316 -13.43 16.20 -9.63
C GLY A 316 -12.03 15.68 -9.97
N HIS A 317 -11.06 16.60 -10.06
CA HIS A 317 -9.67 16.46 -9.57
C HIS A 317 -8.89 15.16 -9.92
N GLY A 318 -9.14 14.53 -11.08
CA GLY A 318 -8.31 13.44 -11.62
C GLY A 318 -6.94 13.87 -12.19
N TRP A 319 -6.26 14.83 -11.53
CA TRP A 319 -4.99 15.41 -12.00
C TRP A 319 -3.75 14.71 -11.42
N GLY A 320 -3.89 13.76 -10.48
CA GLY A 320 -2.75 13.18 -9.76
C GLY A 320 -1.99 12.06 -10.48
N VAL A 321 -2.67 11.23 -11.27
CA VAL A 321 -2.12 9.92 -11.70
C VAL A 321 -0.93 10.05 -12.67
N LEU A 322 -0.96 10.99 -13.62
CA LEU A 322 0.18 11.21 -14.52
C LEU A 322 1.10 12.37 -14.09
N HIS A 323 0.64 13.24 -13.19
CA HIS A 323 1.40 14.43 -12.79
C HIS A 323 2.55 14.06 -11.83
N CYS A 324 2.30 13.21 -10.83
CA CYS A 324 3.38 12.71 -9.96
C CYS A 324 4.36 11.80 -10.69
N TRP A 325 3.85 10.95 -11.57
CA TRP A 325 4.70 10.07 -12.39
C TRP A 325 5.37 10.80 -13.56
N GLY A 326 5.01 12.05 -13.85
CA GLY A 326 5.68 12.91 -14.81
C GLY A 326 6.88 13.65 -14.23
N HIS A 327 6.75 14.17 -13.01
CA HIS A 327 7.78 15.02 -12.42
C HIS A 327 9.01 14.22 -11.92
N GLY A 328 8.83 13.00 -11.41
CA GLY A 328 9.97 12.18 -10.93
C GLY A 328 10.66 11.33 -12.01
N TRP A 329 9.98 11.02 -13.12
CA TRP A 329 10.46 10.08 -14.13
C TRP A 329 10.93 10.73 -15.43
N VAL A 330 10.65 12.02 -15.61
CA VAL A 330 10.94 12.76 -16.84
C VAL A 330 11.78 13.98 -16.50
N LEU A 331 13.08 13.74 -16.35
CA LEU A 331 14.08 14.77 -16.55
C LEU A 331 15.17 14.16 -17.43
N LEU A 332 15.05 14.29 -18.75
CA LEU A 332 16.21 14.06 -19.64
C LEU A 332 16.99 15.38 -19.78
N PRO A 333 18.33 15.30 -19.97
CA PRO A 333 19.19 16.46 -20.21
C PRO A 333 18.89 17.20 -21.51
#